data_AF-A0A256GGS1-F1
#
_entry.id   AF-A0A256GGS1-F1
#
_cell.length_a   1.000
_cell.length_b   1.000
_cell.length_c   1.000
_cell.angle_alpha   90.00
_cell.angle_beta   90.00
_cell.angle_gamma   90.00
#
_symmetry.space_group_name_H-M   'P 1'
#
loop_
_entity.id
_entity.type
_entity.pdbx_description
1 polymer ?
#
loop_
_entity_poly.entity_id
_entity_poly.type
_entity_poly.pdbx_seq_one_letter_code
_entity_poly.pdbx_strand_id
1 'polypeptide(L)' 'MIKPKQEGDYPDREMDLQEAIAGKLVEALDAAEAAGWNRTEAATAMVEAAIAIHQSETGTAPDE' A
#
# COMPACT_ATOMS: atom_id res chain seq x y z
N MET A 1 14.56 -0.34 -3.11
CA MET A 1 13.62 -0.81 -4.16
C MET A 1 12.61 -1.73 -3.51
N ILE A 2 11.33 -1.52 -3.77
CA ILE A 2 10.29 -2.48 -3.37
C ILE A 2 10.41 -3.67 -4.30
N LYS A 3 10.87 -4.82 -3.79
CA LYS A 3 10.95 -6.05 -4.57
C LYS A 3 10.77 -7.26 -3.65
N PRO A 4 10.14 -8.35 -4.12
CA PRO A 4 10.15 -9.61 -3.38
C PRO A 4 11.58 -10.17 -3.21
N LYS A 5 11.79 -10.95 -2.14
CA LYS A 5 13.04 -11.63 -1.77
C LYS A 5 13.53 -12.56 -2.89
N GLN A 6 12.62 -13.21 -3.60
CA GLN A 6 12.91 -14.16 -4.67
C GLN A 6 11.93 -13.99 -5.85
N GLU A 7 12.39 -14.34 -7.05
CA GLU A 7 11.54 -14.45 -8.24
C GLU A 7 10.82 -15.81 -8.25
N GLY A 8 9.64 -15.86 -8.89
CA GLY A 8 8.83 -17.08 -8.93
C GLY A 8 7.97 -17.30 -7.69
N ASP A 9 7.43 -18.51 -7.56
CA ASP A 9 6.57 -18.94 -6.46
C ASP A 9 7.39 -19.50 -5.30
N TYR A 10 7.03 -19.13 -4.07
CA TYR A 10 7.65 -19.64 -2.84
C TYR A 10 6.68 -19.51 -1.65
N PRO A 11 6.85 -20.33 -0.59
CA PRO A 11 5.82 -20.54 0.44
C PRO A 11 5.32 -19.31 1.23
N ASP A 12 5.98 -18.15 1.12
CA ASP A 12 5.67 -16.92 1.85
C ASP A 12 5.63 -15.66 0.96
N ARG A 13 5.46 -15.83 -0.36
CA ARG A 13 5.58 -14.74 -1.32
C ARG A 13 4.61 -13.59 -1.07
N GLU A 14 3.38 -13.90 -0.68
CA GLU A 14 2.39 -12.88 -0.39
C GLU A 14 2.77 -12.04 0.83
N MET A 15 3.20 -12.69 1.91
CA MET A 15 3.66 -11.99 3.13
C MET A 15 4.87 -11.12 2.84
N ASP A 16 5.83 -11.62 2.05
CA ASP A 16 7.00 -10.86 1.67
C ASP A 16 6.69 -9.60 0.85
N LEU A 17 5.76 -9.71 -0.12
CA LEU A 17 5.29 -8.56 -0.89
C LEU A 17 4.60 -7.53 0.02
N GLN A 18 3.80 -7.99 0.97
CA GLN A 18 3.14 -7.12 1.95
C GLN A 18 4.16 -6.41 2.84
N GLU A 19 5.16 -7.12 3.38
CA GLU A 19 6.24 -6.54 4.19
C GLU A 19 7.03 -5.48 3.41
N ALA A 20 7.36 -5.77 2.14
CA ALA A 20 8.12 -4.86 1.30
C ALA A 20 7.38 -3.54 1.03
N ILE A 21 6.05 -3.60 0.90
CA ILE A 21 5.20 -2.42 0.68
C ILE A 21 4.91 -1.70 2.01
N ALA A 22 4.69 -2.44 3.10
CA ALA A 22 4.33 -1.87 4.40
C ALA A 22 5.35 -0.84 4.90
N GLY A 23 6.65 -1.09 4.72
CA GLY A 23 7.70 -0.12 5.08
C GLY A 23 7.54 1.22 4.35
N LYS A 24 7.11 1.20 3.08
CA LYS A 24 6.87 2.43 2.30
C LYS A 24 5.58 3.14 2.66
N LEU A 25 4.55 2.39 3.06
CA LEU A 25 3.33 2.98 3.58
C LEU A 25 3.59 3.70 4.91
N VAL A 26 4.43 3.16 5.78
CA VAL A 26 4.85 3.85 7.01
C VAL A 26 5.61 5.14 6.71
N GLU A 27 6.57 5.11 5.79
CA GLU A 27 7.29 6.33 5.36
C GLU A 27 6.33 7.41 4.82
N ALA A 28 5.31 7.01 4.06
CA ALA A 28 4.29 7.93 3.54
C ALA A 28 3.42 8.54 4.66
N LEU A 29 3.07 7.74 5.68
CA LEU A 29 2.35 8.24 6.86
C LEU A 29 3.19 9.22 7.66
N ASP A 30 4.48 8.93 7.86
CA ASP A 30 5.40 9.83 8.55
C ASP A 30 5.54 11.16 7.80
N ALA A 31 5.58 11.13 6.46
CA ALA A 31 5.60 12.33 5.64
C ALA A 31 4.30 13.15 5.75
N ALA A 32 3.13 12.48 5.78
CA ALA A 32 1.84 13.14 5.95
C ALA A 32 1.71 13.81 7.33
N GLU A 33 2.12 13.10 8.38
CA GLU A 33 2.15 13.65 9.75
C GLU A 33 3.11 14.84 9.86
N ALA A 34 4.30 14.75 9.25
CA ALA A 34 5.24 15.87 9.18
C ALA A 34 4.68 17.09 8.40
N ALA A 35 3.76 16.87 7.47
CA ALA A 35 3.03 17.91 6.76
C ALA A 35 1.82 18.47 7.55
N GLY A 36 1.59 17.98 8.77
CA GLY A 36 0.55 18.46 9.69
C GLY A 36 -0.76 17.69 9.64
N TRP A 37 -0.82 16.55 8.95
CA TRP A 37 -2.02 15.71 8.93
C TRP A 37 -2.15 14.95 10.25
N ASN A 38 -3.40 14.68 10.66
CA ASN A 38 -3.62 13.65 11.67
C ASN A 38 -3.22 12.29 11.09
N ARG A 39 -2.42 11.52 11.83
CA ARG A 39 -1.90 10.23 11.37
C ARG A 39 -3.01 9.22 11.03
N THR A 40 -4.11 9.21 11.78
CA THR A 40 -5.26 8.33 11.53
C THR A 40 -6.00 8.75 10.25
N GLU A 41 -6.19 10.05 10.02
CA GLU A 41 -6.81 10.55 8.79
C GLU A 41 -5.95 10.24 7.56
N ALA A 42 -4.63 10.42 7.67
CA ALA A 42 -3.68 10.05 6.62
C ALA A 42 -3.73 8.54 6.32
N ALA A 43 -3.84 7.69 7.36
CA ALA A 43 -3.97 6.25 7.19
C ALA A 43 -5.27 5.86 6.47
N THR A 44 -6.41 6.48 6.83
CA THR A 44 -7.68 6.25 6.15
C THR A 44 -7.59 6.65 4.67
N ALA A 45 -7.10 7.84 4.37
CA ALA A 45 -6.94 8.32 2.99
C ALA A 45 -6.01 7.40 2.16
N MET A 46 -4.95 6.88 2.78
CA MET A 46 -4.03 5.95 2.13
C MET A 46 -4.70 4.61 1.78
N VAL A 47 -5.58 4.09 2.65
CA VAL A 47 -6.36 2.86 2.37
C VAL A 47 -7.32 3.09 1.21
N GLU A 48 -8.07 4.19 1.21
CA GLU A 48 -8.99 4.54 0.12
C GLU A 48 -8.25 4.68 -1.22
N ALA A 49 -7.10 5.35 -1.23
CA ALA A 49 -6.26 5.47 -2.41
C ALA A 49 -5.74 4.10 -2.91
N ALA A 50 -5.30 3.22 -1.99
CA ALA A 50 -4.83 1.89 -2.35
C ALA A 50 -5.94 1.02 -2.97
N ILE A 51 -7.18 1.11 -2.45
CA ILE A 51 -8.35 0.43 -3.02
C ILE A 51 -8.64 0.94 -4.42
N ALA A 52 -8.68 2.27 -4.61
CA ALA A 52 -8.96 2.87 -5.91
C ALA A 52 -7.90 2.50 -6.97
N ILE A 53 -6.62 2.48 -6.59
CA ILE A 53 -5.53 2.02 -7.47
C ILE A 53 -5.72 0.55 -7.83
N HIS A 54 -5.97 -0.31 -6.85
CA HIS A 54 -6.17 -1.75 -7.08
C HIS A 54 -7.35 -2.01 -8.03
N GLN A 55 -8.47 -1.32 -7.84
CA GLN A 55 -9.64 -1.37 -8.72
C GLN A 55 -9.28 -0.95 -10.15
N SER A 56 -8.56 0.16 -10.30
CA SER A 56 -8.09 0.64 -11.60
C SER A 56 -7.14 -0.35 -12.30
N GLU A 57 -6.26 -1.02 -11.56
CA GLU A 57 -5.29 -1.99 -12.12
C GLU A 57 -5.93 -3.33 -12.48
N THR A 58 -6.94 -3.75 -11.72
CA THR A 58 -7.65 -5.03 -11.93
C THR A 58 -8.82 -4.92 -12.90
N GLY A 59 -9.18 -3.70 -13.32
CA GLY A 59 -10.34 -3.45 -14.18
C GLY A 59 -11.68 -3.64 -13.46
N THR A 60 -11.68 -3.67 -12.13
CA THR A 60 -12.89 -3.72 -11.31
C THR A 60 -13.36 -2.28 -11.15
N ALA A 61 -14.17 -1.78 -12.09
CA ALA A 61 -14.82 -0.48 -11.91
C ALA A 61 -15.62 -0.51 -10.59
N PRO A 62 -15.58 0.55 -9.77
CA PRO A 62 -16.52 0.64 -8.65
C PRO A 62 -17.92 0.59 -9.25
N ASP A 63 -18.71 -0.38 -8.79
CA ASP A 63 -20.13 -0.47 -9.10
C ASP A 63 -20.74 0.93 -8.87
N GLU A 64 -21.13 1.61 -9.97
CA GLU A 64 -21.74 2.96 -9.94
C GLU A 64 -23.03 2.99 -9.13
#